data_AF-A0A1J5WGS1-F1
#
_entry.id   AF-A0A1J5WGS1-F1
#
_cell.length_a   1.000
_cell.length_b   1.000
_cell.length_c   1.000
_cell.angle_alpha   90.00
_cell.angle_beta   90.00
_cell.angle_gamma   90.00
#
_symmetry.space_group_name_H-M   'P 1'
#
loop_
_entity.id
_entity.type
_entity.pdbx_description
1 polymer ?
#
loop_
_entity_poly.entity_id
_entity_poly.type
_entity_poly.pdbx_seq_one_letter_code
_entity_poly.pdbx_strand_id
1 'polypeptide(L)'
;MVEQGVLEGIEKKTRNVELRSTADAMCMLCNGEEDDEDTEVFLFPLCKGAHHFICLDCLDGMAGRENENKIMCSFCNEYATFAMDEYKKDLTQDSFCLRNPLPNRVVVLSEKTTVHLENVGISKKLLFALLTKTRISVRQPLSVFQHRDDEDCIKEHTVGRNSPVSLAGRYDGDMENRELFLKNIKGIPLGTITCRCKSIFLEHIYLALLLPKLLLHKENEMDEFYLSAGWKEFRGSIFNLNEEYLMYHQPDAKIYTGRVKKLKLIDYAVFLLPTLQLHKENNMEELYLSAEGRSFFDHADDAYRFFETIVSDRKGLFEAGKLEHLKLGCYAVIFLPFLRLKEKFLKSLEIVGVEEKLMAGKRKSMAGKALFHHCDFLSWKTRRMKLENSTIELLRVLRTEKSCVLEQFVLIPRKEEKNIKQSFFYPKYFDLGRIRQNGLYVPENIKSVLRYTLVDKEGKDVVEKKKSNNFLCFPN
;
A
#
# COMPACT_ATOMS: atom_id res chain seq x y z
N MET A 1 -31.43 -29.95 -20.67
CA MET A 1 -32.90 -29.83 -20.81
C MET A 1 -33.38 -28.81 -19.79
N VAL A 2 -33.35 -27.51 -20.05
CA VAL A 2 -34.10 -26.80 -21.11
C VAL A 2 -33.17 -25.80 -21.82
N GLU A 3 -32.71 -26.21 -22.99
CA GLU A 3 -32.35 -25.33 -24.11
C GLU A 3 -33.66 -24.96 -24.84
N GLN A 4 -33.62 -23.90 -25.68
CA GLN A 4 -34.67 -23.41 -26.60
C GLN A 4 -35.53 -22.22 -26.17
N GLY A 5 -34.90 -21.06 -25.88
CA GLY A 5 -35.64 -19.80 -25.72
C GLY A 5 -35.10 -18.56 -26.43
N VAL A 6 -33.95 -18.60 -27.11
CA VAL A 6 -33.29 -17.37 -27.62
C VAL A 6 -32.75 -17.51 -29.06
N LEU A 7 -33.22 -18.49 -29.83
CA LEU A 7 -32.73 -18.73 -31.21
C LEU A 7 -33.66 -18.29 -32.35
N GLU A 8 -34.81 -17.67 -32.10
CA GLU A 8 -35.68 -17.20 -33.17
C GLU A 8 -35.71 -15.67 -33.26
N GLY A 9 -34.78 -15.13 -34.05
CA GLY A 9 -34.74 -13.70 -34.38
C GLY A 9 -33.77 -13.30 -35.50
N ILE A 10 -32.85 -14.17 -35.91
CA ILE A 10 -31.88 -13.88 -36.99
C ILE A 10 -31.67 -15.14 -37.86
N GLU A 11 -32.74 -15.80 -38.29
CA GLU A 11 -32.64 -17.00 -39.14
C GLU A 11 -33.16 -16.82 -40.57
N LYS A 12 -33.21 -15.59 -41.08
CA LYS A 12 -33.52 -15.33 -42.51
C LYS A 12 -32.55 -14.36 -43.17
N LYS A 13 -31.31 -14.83 -43.35
CA LYS A 13 -30.47 -14.74 -44.57
C LYS A 13 -28.97 -14.70 -44.21
N THR A 14 -28.38 -15.83 -43.88
CA THR A 14 -27.02 -16.23 -44.28
C THR A 14 -26.76 -17.64 -43.75
N ARG A 15 -26.79 -18.62 -44.66
CA ARG A 15 -26.37 -20.00 -44.35
C ARG A 15 -24.84 -20.03 -44.33
N ASN A 16 -24.30 -20.73 -43.33
CA ASN A 16 -22.93 -21.25 -43.19
C ASN A 16 -21.82 -20.25 -42.82
N VAL A 17 -21.72 -19.92 -41.53
CA VAL A 17 -20.41 -19.73 -40.87
C VAL A 17 -20.51 -20.35 -39.48
N GLU A 18 -19.92 -21.53 -39.29
CA GLU A 18 -19.64 -22.06 -37.96
C GLU A 18 -18.63 -21.13 -37.28
N LEU A 19 -19.01 -20.48 -36.18
CA LEU A 19 -18.09 -19.72 -35.33
C LEU A 19 -17.07 -20.70 -34.72
N ARG A 20 -15.83 -20.70 -35.26
CA ARG A 20 -14.71 -21.48 -34.71
C ARG A 20 -14.27 -20.89 -33.37
N SER A 21 -13.88 -21.77 -32.44
CA SER A 21 -13.19 -21.43 -31.19
C SER A 21 -11.96 -20.55 -31.46
N THR A 22 -11.86 -19.40 -30.79
CA THR A 22 -10.74 -18.45 -30.90
C THR A 22 -9.60 -18.73 -29.91
N ALA A 23 -9.67 -19.82 -29.15
CA ALA A 23 -8.71 -20.14 -28.09
C ALA A 23 -7.28 -20.41 -28.60
N ASP A 24 -7.14 -20.84 -29.87
CA ASP A 24 -5.85 -21.09 -30.54
C ASP A 24 -5.56 -20.09 -31.67
N ALA A 25 -6.24 -18.93 -31.67
CA ALA A 25 -6.03 -17.92 -32.69
C ALA A 25 -4.64 -17.28 -32.52
N MET A 26 -3.87 -17.21 -33.61
CA MET A 26 -2.57 -16.52 -33.66
C MET A 26 -2.60 -15.42 -34.70
N CYS A 27 -1.74 -14.41 -34.53
CA CYS A 27 -1.55 -13.38 -35.53
C CYS A 27 -0.99 -14.01 -36.81
N MET A 28 -1.66 -13.82 -37.94
CA MET A 28 -1.22 -14.39 -39.22
C MET A 28 0.08 -13.79 -39.76
N LEU A 29 0.55 -12.68 -39.18
CA LEU A 29 1.77 -11.98 -39.61
C LEU A 29 2.98 -12.38 -38.76
N CYS A 30 2.88 -12.22 -37.44
CA CYS A 30 4.00 -12.51 -36.53
C CYS A 30 3.90 -13.89 -35.88
N ASN A 31 2.79 -14.61 -36.06
CA ASN A 31 2.56 -15.94 -35.48
C ASN A 31 2.76 -16.03 -33.95
N GLY A 32 2.72 -14.89 -33.25
CA GLY A 32 3.00 -14.80 -31.80
C GLY A 32 4.50 -14.83 -31.45
N GLU A 33 5.40 -14.52 -32.39
CA GLU A 33 6.85 -14.58 -32.19
C GLU A 33 7.43 -13.43 -31.32
N GLU A 34 6.65 -12.38 -31.03
CA GLU A 34 7.05 -11.28 -30.15
C GLU A 34 6.13 -11.26 -28.91
N ASP A 35 6.54 -11.98 -27.86
CA ASP A 35 6.64 -11.49 -26.47
C ASP A 35 6.47 -12.61 -25.44
N ASP A 36 7.18 -12.43 -24.31
CA ASP A 36 7.26 -13.27 -23.12
C ASP A 36 5.94 -13.99 -22.77
N GLU A 37 6.05 -15.21 -22.23
CA GLU A 37 4.99 -16.20 -21.92
C GLU A 37 3.78 -15.67 -21.10
N ASP A 38 3.77 -14.40 -20.68
CA ASP A 38 2.74 -13.74 -19.88
C ASP A 38 1.99 -12.58 -20.58
N THR A 39 2.24 -12.29 -21.87
CA THR A 39 1.59 -11.16 -22.58
C THR A 39 0.40 -11.62 -23.41
N GLU A 40 -0.83 -11.34 -22.96
CA GLU A 40 -2.06 -11.57 -23.74
C GLU A 40 -2.07 -10.69 -25.02
N VAL A 41 -1.84 -11.29 -26.19
CA VAL A 41 -1.82 -10.59 -27.48
C VAL A 41 -3.25 -10.34 -27.99
N PHE A 42 -3.62 -9.07 -28.16
CA PHE A 42 -4.93 -8.70 -28.72
C PHE A 42 -4.99 -8.95 -30.22
N LEU A 43 -5.95 -9.78 -30.65
CA LEU A 43 -6.12 -10.22 -32.03
C LEU A 43 -7.41 -9.65 -32.66
N PHE A 44 -7.28 -9.07 -33.85
CA PHE A 44 -8.37 -8.52 -34.66
C PHE A 44 -8.72 -9.46 -35.81
N PRO A 45 -10.01 -9.77 -36.03
CA PRO A 45 -10.43 -10.56 -37.18
C PRO A 45 -10.20 -9.81 -38.48
N LEU A 46 -9.53 -10.45 -39.44
CA LEU A 46 -9.18 -9.87 -40.73
C LEU A 46 -10.40 -9.51 -41.60
N CYS A 47 -11.49 -10.26 -41.42
CA CYS A 47 -12.74 -10.17 -42.20
C CYS A 47 -13.95 -10.48 -41.32
N LYS A 48 -15.16 -10.19 -41.80
CA LYS A 48 -16.42 -10.44 -41.05
C LYS A 48 -16.62 -11.90 -40.64
N GLY A 49 -16.10 -12.84 -41.43
CA GLY A 49 -16.15 -14.27 -41.12
C GLY A 49 -15.09 -14.75 -40.12
N ALA A 50 -14.23 -13.86 -39.60
CA ALA A 50 -13.14 -14.16 -38.66
C ALA A 50 -12.22 -15.33 -39.09
N HIS A 51 -11.94 -15.46 -40.40
CA HIS A 51 -11.14 -16.57 -40.93
C HIS A 51 -9.64 -16.50 -40.57
N HIS A 52 -9.11 -15.29 -40.35
CA HIS A 52 -7.75 -15.04 -39.91
C HIS A 52 -7.75 -13.89 -38.91
N PHE A 53 -6.67 -13.76 -38.14
CA PHE A 53 -6.51 -12.72 -37.13
C PHE A 53 -5.16 -12.01 -37.27
N ILE A 54 -5.08 -10.74 -36.89
CA ILE A 54 -3.84 -9.94 -36.84
C ILE A 54 -3.72 -9.27 -35.47
N CYS A 55 -2.52 -9.22 -34.89
CA CYS A 55 -2.28 -8.51 -33.62
C CYS A 55 -2.24 -6.99 -33.77
N LEU A 56 -2.43 -6.29 -32.65
CA LEU A 56 -2.38 -4.82 -32.61
C LEU A 56 -1.06 -4.27 -33.17
N ASP A 57 0.09 -4.83 -32.80
CA ASP A 57 1.40 -4.31 -33.21
C ASP A 57 1.62 -4.45 -34.72
N CYS A 58 1.17 -5.57 -35.29
CA CYS A 58 1.19 -5.79 -36.73
C CYS A 58 0.24 -4.84 -37.47
N LEU A 59 -0.94 -4.53 -36.90
CA LEU A 59 -1.86 -3.52 -37.47
C LEU A 59 -1.25 -2.11 -37.41
N ASP A 60 -0.65 -1.73 -36.29
CA ASP A 60 0.01 -0.43 -36.10
C ASP A 60 1.19 -0.26 -37.08
N GLY A 61 2.01 -1.30 -37.23
CA GLY A 61 3.12 -1.33 -38.19
C GLY A 61 2.67 -1.15 -39.65
N MET A 62 1.49 -1.69 -39.99
CA MET A 62 0.89 -1.49 -41.32
C MET A 62 0.31 -0.08 -41.50
N ALA A 63 -0.31 0.48 -40.46
CA ALA A 63 -0.97 1.79 -40.52
C ALA A 63 0.02 2.93 -40.86
N GLY A 64 1.29 2.77 -40.50
CA GLY A 64 2.37 3.74 -40.79
C GLY A 64 2.89 3.75 -42.24
N ARG A 65 2.42 2.86 -43.12
CA ARG A 65 2.95 2.71 -44.50
C ARG A 65 1.85 2.99 -45.53
N GLU A 66 2.00 4.08 -46.28
CA GLU A 66 0.95 4.60 -47.19
C GLU A 66 0.48 3.63 -48.30
N ASN A 67 1.22 2.53 -48.56
CA ASN A 67 0.94 1.59 -49.65
C ASN A 67 0.78 0.10 -49.24
N GLU A 68 0.81 -0.26 -47.95
CA GLU A 68 0.83 -1.69 -47.50
C GLU A 68 -0.45 -2.13 -46.74
N ASN A 69 -1.51 -1.32 -46.72
CA ASN A 69 -2.77 -1.58 -45.99
C ASN A 69 -3.66 -2.71 -46.56
N LYS A 70 -3.11 -3.66 -47.32
CA LYS A 70 -3.89 -4.63 -48.12
C LYS A 70 -3.44 -6.06 -47.87
N ILE A 71 -3.66 -6.57 -46.67
CA ILE A 71 -3.63 -8.02 -46.43
C ILE A 71 -4.93 -8.61 -46.95
N MET A 72 -4.88 -9.68 -47.75
CA MET A 72 -6.09 -10.35 -48.22
C MET A 72 -6.40 -11.56 -47.36
N CYS A 73 -7.67 -11.70 -46.99
CA CYS A 73 -8.18 -12.93 -46.43
C CYS A 73 -8.29 -13.98 -47.54
N SER A 74 -7.48 -15.05 -47.48
CA SER A 74 -7.48 -16.10 -48.51
C SER A 74 -8.80 -16.88 -48.59
N PHE A 75 -9.66 -16.84 -47.56
CA PHE A 75 -10.94 -17.55 -47.54
C PHE A 75 -12.09 -16.77 -48.20
N CYS A 76 -12.26 -15.48 -47.86
CA CYS A 76 -13.34 -14.66 -48.43
C CYS A 76 -12.88 -13.72 -49.55
N ASN A 77 -11.57 -13.69 -49.84
CA ASN A 77 -10.95 -12.77 -50.81
C ASN A 77 -11.26 -11.29 -50.52
N GLU A 78 -11.54 -10.96 -49.26
CA GLU A 78 -11.73 -9.60 -48.77
C GLU A 78 -10.38 -9.03 -48.30
N TYR A 79 -10.13 -7.76 -48.59
CA TYR A 79 -8.99 -7.05 -48.02
C TYR A 79 -9.22 -6.80 -46.52
N ALA A 80 -8.12 -6.70 -45.78
CA ALA A 80 -8.04 -6.34 -44.37
C ALA A 80 -8.53 -4.93 -44.07
N THR A 81 -9.15 -4.26 -45.05
CA THR A 81 -9.93 -3.05 -44.81
C THR A 81 -10.95 -3.31 -43.71
N PHE A 82 -11.51 -4.52 -43.55
CA PHE A 82 -12.36 -4.79 -42.40
C PHE A 82 -11.64 -4.62 -41.05
N ALA A 83 -10.52 -5.30 -40.81
CA ALA A 83 -9.74 -5.13 -39.58
C ALA A 83 -9.26 -3.69 -39.39
N MET A 84 -8.76 -3.06 -40.46
CA MET A 84 -8.29 -1.67 -40.46
C MET A 84 -9.42 -0.65 -40.30
N ASP A 85 -10.60 -0.91 -40.84
CA ASP A 85 -11.77 -0.03 -40.75
C ASP A 85 -12.42 -0.17 -39.37
N GLU A 86 -12.45 -1.37 -38.77
CA GLU A 86 -12.86 -1.55 -37.37
C GLU A 86 -11.85 -0.88 -36.43
N TYR A 87 -10.55 -1.09 -36.64
CA TYR A 87 -9.47 -0.39 -35.94
C TYR A 87 -9.57 1.15 -36.08
N LYS A 88 -9.78 1.66 -37.31
CA LYS A 88 -9.90 3.10 -37.58
C LYS A 88 -11.22 3.70 -37.09
N LYS A 89 -12.35 2.97 -37.14
CA LYS A 89 -13.62 3.42 -36.56
C LYS A 89 -13.48 3.61 -35.06
N ASP A 90 -12.80 2.70 -34.38
CA ASP A 90 -12.60 2.78 -32.93
C ASP A 90 -11.60 3.87 -32.53
N LEU A 91 -10.60 4.19 -33.38
CA LEU A 91 -9.71 5.35 -33.21
C LEU A 91 -10.43 6.72 -33.28
N THR A 92 -11.65 6.78 -33.84
CA THR A 92 -12.47 8.01 -33.89
C THR A 92 -13.48 8.12 -32.74
N GLN A 93 -13.58 7.10 -31.89
CA GLN A 93 -14.50 7.12 -30.75
C GLN A 93 -13.85 7.85 -29.56
N ASP A 94 -14.10 9.17 -29.48
CA ASP A 94 -13.63 10.02 -28.38
C ASP A 94 -14.28 9.68 -27.03
N SER A 95 -15.42 8.98 -27.04
CA SER A 95 -16.23 8.70 -25.84
C SER A 95 -16.87 7.30 -25.89
N PHE A 96 -16.73 6.55 -24.80
CA PHE A 96 -17.32 5.23 -24.62
C PHE A 96 -18.01 5.12 -23.26
N CYS A 97 -19.25 4.63 -23.22
CA CYS A 97 -19.96 4.40 -21.95
C CYS A 97 -19.84 2.93 -21.55
N LEU A 98 -19.14 2.64 -20.46
CA LEU A 98 -19.03 1.29 -19.92
C LEU A 98 -20.26 0.99 -19.06
N ARG A 99 -21.18 0.17 -19.59
CA ARG A 99 -22.40 -0.27 -18.91
C ARG A 99 -22.66 -1.74 -19.20
N ASN A 100 -23.47 -2.36 -18.37
CA ASN A 100 -24.01 -3.70 -18.62
C ASN A 100 -25.45 -3.54 -19.16
N PRO A 101 -25.84 -4.11 -20.33
CA PRO A 101 -25.03 -4.94 -21.23
C PRO A 101 -24.07 -4.13 -22.12
N LEU A 102 -22.98 -4.79 -22.54
CA LEU A 102 -22.02 -4.23 -23.48
C LEU A 102 -22.52 -4.29 -24.92
N PRO A 103 -22.00 -3.44 -25.82
CA PRO A 103 -22.24 -3.59 -27.26
C PRO A 103 -21.76 -4.95 -27.76
N ASN A 104 -22.51 -5.59 -28.67
CA ASN A 104 -22.11 -6.85 -29.30
C ASN A 104 -21.10 -6.62 -30.45
N ARG A 105 -20.04 -5.85 -30.17
CA ARG A 105 -18.94 -5.55 -31.08
C ARG A 105 -17.65 -5.34 -30.28
N VAL A 106 -16.51 -5.59 -30.92
CA VAL A 106 -15.21 -5.20 -30.37
C VAL A 106 -15.15 -3.66 -30.32
N VAL A 107 -14.62 -3.12 -29.23
CA VAL A 107 -14.36 -1.68 -29.07
C VAL A 107 -12.94 -1.50 -28.57
N VAL A 108 -12.09 -0.87 -29.38
CA VAL A 108 -10.72 -0.50 -28.99
C VAL A 108 -10.75 0.77 -28.14
N LEU A 109 -10.07 0.74 -26.99
CA LEU A 109 -9.91 1.89 -26.12
C LEU A 109 -8.46 2.36 -26.14
N SER A 110 -8.26 3.67 -26.23
CA SER A 110 -6.94 4.31 -26.24
C SER A 110 -6.86 5.44 -25.22
N GLU A 111 -5.68 6.04 -25.07
CA GLU A 111 -5.44 7.24 -24.25
C GLU A 111 -6.27 8.47 -24.69
N LYS A 112 -6.80 8.46 -25.91
CA LYS A 112 -7.70 9.50 -26.45
C LYS A 112 -9.16 9.23 -26.10
N THR A 113 -9.53 7.97 -25.90
CA THR A 113 -10.89 7.55 -25.59
C THR A 113 -11.27 7.91 -24.15
N THR A 114 -12.40 8.62 -23.99
CA THR A 114 -12.98 8.92 -22.68
C THR A 114 -14.01 7.87 -22.29
N VAL A 115 -13.68 7.04 -21.29
CA VAL A 115 -14.54 5.99 -20.76
C VAL A 115 -15.40 6.55 -19.63
N HIS A 116 -16.71 6.61 -19.84
CA HIS A 116 -17.70 6.99 -18.84
C HIS A 116 -18.10 5.75 -18.02
N LEU A 117 -17.83 5.80 -16.72
CA LEU A 117 -18.17 4.75 -15.76
C LEU A 117 -19.46 5.15 -15.02
N GLU A 118 -20.52 4.36 -15.22
CA GLU A 118 -21.86 4.63 -14.69
C GLU A 118 -22.49 3.36 -14.10
N ASN A 119 -22.52 3.24 -12.77
CA ASN A 119 -23.20 2.16 -12.02
C ASN A 119 -22.82 0.75 -12.53
N VAL A 120 -21.51 0.50 -12.62
CA VAL A 120 -20.94 -0.72 -13.18
C VAL A 120 -20.01 -1.38 -12.17
N GLY A 121 -20.03 -2.71 -12.11
CA GLY A 121 -19.01 -3.49 -11.44
C GLY A 121 -17.88 -3.81 -12.41
N ILE A 122 -16.64 -3.51 -12.05
CA ILE A 122 -15.47 -3.83 -12.87
C ILE A 122 -14.44 -4.64 -12.09
N SER A 123 -13.71 -5.51 -12.77
CA SER A 123 -12.62 -6.26 -12.17
C SER A 123 -11.46 -5.32 -11.78
N LYS A 124 -10.65 -5.71 -10.78
CA LYS A 124 -9.46 -4.94 -10.42
C LYS A 124 -8.49 -4.73 -11.61
N LYS A 125 -8.33 -5.74 -12.48
CA LYS A 125 -7.43 -5.69 -13.66
C LYS A 125 -7.94 -4.63 -14.63
N LEU A 126 -9.24 -4.63 -14.91
CA LEU A 126 -9.87 -3.64 -15.78
C LEU A 126 -9.80 -2.23 -15.20
N LEU A 127 -10.01 -2.04 -13.88
CA LEU A 127 -9.86 -0.73 -13.25
C LEU A 127 -8.46 -0.14 -13.50
N PHE A 128 -7.40 -0.90 -13.25
CA PHE A 128 -6.03 -0.41 -13.44
C PHE A 128 -5.70 -0.19 -14.91
N ALA A 129 -6.18 -1.05 -15.81
CA ALA A 129 -6.03 -0.85 -17.25
C ALA A 129 -6.70 0.47 -17.70
N LEU A 130 -7.93 0.74 -17.28
CA LEU A 130 -8.63 1.98 -17.61
C LEU A 130 -7.92 3.22 -17.03
N LEU A 131 -7.45 3.13 -15.78
CA LEU A 131 -6.72 4.21 -15.12
C LEU A 131 -5.41 4.58 -15.84
N THR A 132 -4.74 3.61 -16.47
CA THR A 132 -3.42 3.79 -17.06
C THR A 132 -3.45 4.01 -18.57
N LYS A 133 -4.42 3.43 -19.29
CA LYS A 133 -4.45 3.39 -20.76
C LYS A 133 -5.56 4.21 -21.40
N THR A 134 -6.48 4.79 -20.63
CA THR A 134 -7.64 5.54 -21.17
C THR A 134 -7.89 6.82 -20.38
N ARG A 135 -8.69 7.75 -20.89
CA ARG A 135 -9.26 8.83 -20.05
C ARG A 135 -10.51 8.29 -19.37
N ILE A 136 -10.69 8.52 -18.07
CA ILE A 136 -11.90 8.07 -17.38
C ILE A 136 -12.74 9.23 -16.86
N SER A 137 -14.05 9.01 -16.81
CA SER A 137 -15.02 9.93 -16.21
C SER A 137 -15.99 9.12 -15.35
N VAL A 138 -15.86 9.25 -14.03
CA VAL A 138 -16.76 8.58 -13.06
C VAL A 138 -17.94 9.50 -12.79
N ARG A 139 -19.11 9.14 -13.33
CA ARG A 139 -20.35 9.92 -13.16
C ARG A 139 -21.25 9.36 -12.06
N GLN A 140 -21.17 8.06 -11.81
CA GLN A 140 -21.89 7.38 -10.73
C GLN A 140 -20.95 6.41 -10.00
N PRO A 141 -21.26 6.02 -8.74
CA PRO A 141 -20.45 5.06 -8.02
C PRO A 141 -20.29 3.76 -8.81
N LEU A 142 -19.09 3.20 -8.78
CA LEU A 142 -18.76 1.91 -9.39
C LEU A 142 -18.36 0.92 -8.30
N SER A 143 -18.36 -0.37 -8.61
CA SER A 143 -17.85 -1.39 -7.69
C SER A 143 -16.68 -2.14 -8.28
N VAL A 144 -15.77 -2.58 -7.41
CA VAL A 144 -14.58 -3.31 -7.82
C VAL A 144 -14.62 -4.72 -7.25
N PHE A 145 -14.39 -5.71 -8.11
CA PHE A 145 -14.33 -7.11 -7.72
C PHE A 145 -13.03 -7.78 -8.16
N GLN A 146 -12.79 -8.97 -7.62
CA GLN A 146 -11.60 -9.76 -7.92
C GLN A 146 -11.64 -10.26 -9.38
N HIS A 147 -10.56 -10.04 -10.13
CA HIS A 147 -10.41 -10.60 -11.46
C HIS A 147 -10.20 -12.13 -11.40
N ARG A 148 -10.79 -12.84 -12.36
CA ARG A 148 -10.67 -14.27 -12.63
C ARG A 148 -10.63 -14.43 -14.15
N ASP A 149 -9.74 -15.27 -14.66
CA ASP A 149 -9.44 -15.35 -16.09
C ASP A 149 -10.60 -15.97 -16.90
N ASP A 150 -11.45 -16.76 -16.24
CA ASP A 150 -12.61 -17.45 -16.79
C ASP A 150 -13.94 -16.67 -16.63
N GLU A 151 -13.90 -15.45 -16.11
CA GLU A 151 -15.10 -14.64 -15.84
C GLU A 151 -15.05 -13.25 -16.50
N ASP A 152 -16.24 -12.73 -16.83
CA ASP A 152 -16.38 -11.37 -17.34
C ASP A 152 -15.80 -10.33 -16.39
N CYS A 153 -15.00 -9.41 -16.95
CA CYS A 153 -14.43 -8.28 -16.22
C CYS A 153 -15.44 -7.18 -15.88
N ILE A 154 -16.67 -7.27 -16.39
CA ILE A 154 -17.73 -6.29 -16.23
C ILE A 154 -18.98 -7.01 -15.74
N LYS A 155 -19.54 -6.53 -14.64
CA LYS A 155 -20.69 -7.13 -13.97
C LYS A 155 -21.64 -6.04 -13.48
N GLU A 156 -22.78 -6.47 -12.94
CA GLU A 156 -23.64 -5.57 -12.19
C GLU A 156 -22.90 -4.95 -10.99
N HIS A 157 -23.19 -3.68 -10.71
CA HIS A 157 -22.58 -2.92 -9.61
C HIS A 157 -22.70 -3.59 -8.23
N THR A 158 -23.70 -4.43 -8.01
CA THR A 158 -23.91 -5.13 -6.75
C THR A 158 -22.83 -6.18 -6.45
N VAL A 159 -22.18 -6.75 -7.48
CA VAL A 159 -21.25 -7.89 -7.32
C VAL A 159 -19.99 -7.52 -6.54
N GLY A 160 -19.39 -6.37 -6.81
CA GLY A 160 -18.18 -5.90 -6.11
C GLY A 160 -18.39 -5.52 -4.64
N ARG A 161 -19.64 -5.45 -4.17
CA ARG A 161 -19.96 -5.22 -2.74
C ARG A 161 -19.87 -6.50 -1.91
N ASN A 162 -20.15 -7.65 -2.51
CA ASN A 162 -20.33 -8.90 -1.78
C ASN A 162 -19.09 -9.80 -1.81
N SER A 163 -18.24 -9.65 -2.82
CA SER A 163 -17.04 -10.47 -3.00
C SER A 163 -15.77 -9.72 -2.57
N PRO A 164 -14.96 -10.25 -1.65
CA PRO A 164 -13.71 -9.62 -1.26
C PRO A 164 -12.72 -9.54 -2.44
N VAL A 165 -12.08 -8.38 -2.61
CA VAL A 165 -11.02 -8.13 -3.60
C VAL A 165 -9.67 -7.89 -2.91
N SER A 166 -8.60 -8.33 -3.54
CA SER A 166 -7.23 -7.96 -3.19
C SER A 166 -6.73 -6.90 -4.18
N LEU A 167 -6.77 -5.64 -3.75
CA LEU A 167 -6.26 -4.50 -4.53
C LEU A 167 -4.75 -4.49 -4.42
N ALA A 168 -4.10 -5.13 -5.40
CA ALA A 168 -2.66 -5.11 -5.55
C ALA A 168 -2.33 -4.27 -6.78
N GLY A 169 -1.52 -3.25 -6.60
CA GLY A 169 -0.95 -2.44 -7.67
C GLY A 169 0.55 -2.29 -7.43
N ARG A 170 1.33 -2.66 -8.45
CA ARG A 170 2.73 -2.27 -8.59
C ARG A 170 2.78 -1.33 -9.77
N TYR A 171 3.36 -0.14 -9.58
CA TYR A 171 3.57 0.76 -10.71
C TYR A 171 4.83 0.29 -11.46
N ASP A 172 4.67 -0.51 -12.50
CA ASP A 172 5.77 -1.15 -13.24
C ASP A 172 6.42 -0.24 -14.31
N GLY A 173 6.55 1.05 -14.01
CA GLY A 173 7.64 1.81 -14.59
C GLY A 173 7.43 2.47 -15.96
N ASP A 174 6.24 2.47 -16.58
CA ASP A 174 6.07 3.35 -17.74
C ASP A 174 5.77 4.79 -17.30
N MET A 175 6.80 5.65 -17.27
CA MET A 175 6.65 7.07 -16.94
C MET A 175 5.74 7.80 -17.93
N GLU A 176 5.55 7.30 -19.15
CA GLU A 176 4.72 7.90 -20.19
C GLU A 176 3.23 7.99 -19.78
N ASN A 177 2.71 6.97 -19.10
CA ASN A 177 1.30 6.93 -18.68
C ASN A 177 1.03 7.56 -17.29
N ARG A 178 2.06 8.11 -16.64
CA ARG A 178 1.94 8.70 -15.29
C ARG A 178 0.97 9.87 -15.27
N GLU A 179 1.10 10.79 -16.22
CA GLU A 179 0.27 12.00 -16.25
C GLU A 179 -1.20 11.66 -16.46
N LEU A 180 -1.48 10.69 -17.33
CA LEU A 180 -2.82 10.18 -17.58
C LEU A 180 -3.40 9.53 -16.32
N PHE A 181 -2.64 8.65 -15.66
CA PHE A 181 -3.04 8.03 -14.40
C PHE A 181 -3.39 9.07 -13.33
N LEU A 182 -2.54 10.08 -13.14
CA LEU A 182 -2.76 11.13 -12.15
C LEU A 182 -3.98 11.99 -12.48
N LYS A 183 -4.16 12.34 -13.76
CA LYS A 183 -5.33 13.08 -14.23
C LYS A 183 -6.61 12.30 -14.00
N ASN A 184 -6.59 10.99 -14.27
CA ASN A 184 -7.71 10.09 -14.04
C ASN A 184 -8.06 10.00 -12.55
N ILE A 185 -7.08 9.72 -11.68
CA ILE A 185 -7.32 9.67 -10.23
C ILE A 185 -7.84 11.01 -9.69
N LYS A 186 -7.30 12.13 -10.17
CA LYS A 186 -7.80 13.47 -9.81
C LYS A 186 -9.27 13.65 -10.22
N GLY A 187 -9.65 13.17 -11.39
CA GLY A 187 -11.02 13.24 -11.91
C GLY A 187 -12.03 12.35 -11.19
N ILE A 188 -11.61 11.35 -10.42
CA ILE A 188 -12.52 10.48 -9.66
C ILE A 188 -13.00 11.19 -8.39
N PRO A 189 -14.30 11.29 -8.12
CA PRO A 189 -14.79 11.85 -6.86
C PRO A 189 -14.49 10.94 -5.66
N LEU A 190 -14.35 11.51 -4.46
CA LEU A 190 -14.07 10.77 -3.23
C LEU A 190 -15.17 9.72 -2.94
N GLY A 191 -14.79 8.55 -2.42
CA GLY A 191 -15.73 7.51 -2.01
C GLY A 191 -16.67 6.99 -3.10
N THR A 192 -16.29 7.07 -4.37
CA THR A 192 -17.11 6.57 -5.49
C THR A 192 -16.80 5.14 -5.90
N ILE A 193 -15.66 4.60 -5.48
CA ILE A 193 -15.22 3.24 -5.80
C ILE A 193 -15.59 2.32 -4.63
N THR A 194 -16.72 1.64 -4.71
CA THR A 194 -17.18 0.72 -3.66
C THR A 194 -16.45 -0.62 -3.77
N CYS A 195 -15.89 -1.12 -2.67
CA CYS A 195 -15.28 -2.45 -2.65
C CYS A 195 -15.30 -3.05 -1.24
N ARG A 196 -15.34 -4.39 -1.19
CA ARG A 196 -15.00 -5.16 0.00
C ARG A 196 -13.56 -5.63 -0.15
N CYS A 197 -12.63 -5.13 0.65
CA CYS A 197 -11.21 -5.43 0.47
C CYS A 197 -10.72 -6.45 1.49
N LYS A 198 -10.24 -7.59 0.98
CA LYS A 198 -9.49 -8.58 1.78
C LYS A 198 -8.08 -8.06 2.05
N SER A 199 -7.47 -7.40 1.06
CA SER A 199 -6.15 -6.81 1.21
C SER A 199 -5.93 -5.63 0.28
N ILE A 200 -5.05 -4.72 0.69
CA ILE A 200 -4.55 -3.60 -0.10
C ILE A 200 -3.03 -3.69 -0.10
N PHE A 201 -2.43 -3.76 -1.29
CA PHE A 201 -0.99 -3.79 -1.51
C PHE A 201 -0.65 -2.77 -2.58
N LEU A 202 -0.14 -1.61 -2.17
CA LEU A 202 0.16 -0.51 -3.08
C LEU A 202 1.65 -0.20 -2.99
N GLU A 203 2.38 -0.50 -4.06
CA GLU A 203 3.80 -0.20 -4.20
C GLU A 203 3.96 0.99 -5.13
N HIS A 204 3.81 2.20 -4.58
CA HIS A 204 4.17 3.54 -5.11
C HIS A 204 3.26 4.61 -4.46
N ILE A 205 3.75 5.82 -4.19
CA ILE A 205 2.89 6.89 -3.63
C ILE A 205 1.68 7.27 -4.52
N TYR A 206 1.77 7.15 -5.85
CA TYR A 206 0.66 7.48 -6.74
C TYR A 206 -0.53 6.56 -6.56
N LEU A 207 -0.27 5.30 -6.21
CA LEU A 207 -1.33 4.34 -5.96
C LEU A 207 -2.07 4.65 -4.66
N ALA A 208 -1.40 5.27 -3.67
CA ALA A 208 -2.04 5.76 -2.45
C ALA A 208 -3.14 6.80 -2.74
N LEU A 209 -3.05 7.52 -3.87
CA LEU A 209 -4.06 8.48 -4.32
C LEU A 209 -5.43 7.84 -4.58
N LEU A 210 -5.47 6.53 -4.78
CA LEU A 210 -6.71 5.78 -4.92
C LEU A 210 -7.45 5.64 -3.58
N LEU A 211 -6.75 5.63 -2.44
CA LEU A 211 -7.35 5.33 -1.13
C LEU A 211 -8.56 6.22 -0.78
N PRO A 212 -8.52 7.56 -0.97
CA PRO A 212 -9.67 8.43 -0.68
C PRO A 212 -10.84 8.24 -1.67
N LYS A 213 -10.58 7.61 -2.82
CA LYS A 213 -11.60 7.29 -3.83
C LYS A 213 -12.36 6.01 -3.46
N LEU A 214 -11.79 5.16 -2.61
CA LEU A 214 -12.41 3.94 -2.14
C LEU A 214 -13.49 4.23 -1.09
N LEU A 215 -14.62 3.53 -1.22
CA LEU A 215 -15.68 3.46 -0.22
C LEU A 215 -15.73 2.03 0.33
N LEU A 216 -15.02 1.81 1.43
CA LEU A 216 -15.03 0.54 2.16
C LEU A 216 -16.25 0.45 3.07
N HIS A 217 -16.86 -0.73 3.12
CA HIS A 217 -17.96 -0.99 4.06
C HIS A 217 -17.49 -0.86 5.52
N LYS A 218 -18.36 -0.41 6.43
CA LYS A 218 -18.04 -0.27 7.87
C LYS A 218 -17.59 -1.59 8.52
N GLU A 219 -18.17 -2.69 8.06
CA GLU A 219 -17.81 -4.06 8.48
C GLU A 219 -16.73 -4.70 7.61
N ASN A 220 -15.95 -3.92 6.85
CA ASN A 220 -14.86 -4.48 6.08
C ASN A 220 -13.80 -5.05 7.02
N GLU A 221 -13.38 -6.29 6.76
CA GLU A 221 -12.30 -6.96 7.48
C GLU A 221 -11.18 -7.26 6.50
N MET A 222 -10.03 -6.66 6.75
CA MET A 222 -8.86 -6.73 5.92
C MET A 222 -7.76 -7.53 6.61
N ASP A 223 -7.22 -8.52 5.91
CA ASP A 223 -6.10 -9.31 6.40
C ASP A 223 -4.81 -8.48 6.39
N GLU A 224 -4.60 -7.68 5.34
CA GLU A 224 -3.36 -6.91 5.19
C GLU A 224 -3.58 -5.58 4.45
N PHE A 225 -3.08 -4.50 5.04
CA PHE A 225 -2.93 -3.19 4.43
C PHE A 225 -1.44 -2.88 4.34
N TYR A 226 -0.91 -2.84 3.12
CA TYR A 226 0.48 -2.54 2.82
C TYR A 226 0.58 -1.35 1.87
N LEU A 227 1.42 -0.39 2.23
CA LEU A 227 1.78 0.73 1.37
C LEU A 227 3.26 1.06 1.51
N SER A 228 3.95 1.20 0.38
CA SER A 228 5.32 1.70 0.30
C SER A 228 5.41 2.88 -0.64
N ALA A 229 6.22 3.88 -0.27
CA ALA A 229 6.41 5.09 -1.05
C ALA A 229 7.85 5.61 -0.94
N GLY A 230 8.60 5.57 -2.04
CA GLY A 230 9.98 6.06 -2.08
C GLY A 230 10.10 7.59 -2.14
N TRP A 231 11.27 8.14 -1.80
CA TRP A 231 11.49 9.61 -1.78
C TRP A 231 11.29 10.29 -3.13
N LYS A 232 11.86 9.72 -4.21
CA LYS A 232 11.78 10.31 -5.56
C LYS A 232 10.31 10.49 -5.97
N GLU A 233 9.49 9.53 -5.57
CA GLU A 233 8.05 9.52 -5.75
C GLU A 233 7.39 10.58 -4.88
N PHE A 234 7.75 10.65 -3.60
CA PHE A 234 7.17 11.60 -2.65
C PHE A 234 7.45 13.04 -3.06
N ARG A 235 8.70 13.41 -3.39
CA ARG A 235 9.04 14.81 -3.71
C ARG A 235 8.48 15.29 -5.04
N GLY A 236 8.51 14.46 -6.08
CA GLY A 236 7.98 14.80 -7.40
C GLY A 236 6.46 14.93 -7.47
N SER A 237 5.76 14.51 -6.40
CA SER A 237 4.29 14.39 -6.37
C SER A 237 3.66 15.19 -5.24
N ILE A 238 4.30 15.28 -4.08
CA ILE A 238 3.74 15.95 -2.90
C ILE A 238 4.24 17.38 -2.78
N PHE A 239 5.47 17.68 -3.22
CA PHE A 239 5.99 19.06 -3.20
C PHE A 239 5.77 19.84 -4.51
N ASN A 240 5.42 19.15 -5.62
CA ASN A 240 5.13 19.79 -6.92
C ASN A 240 3.64 19.84 -7.29
N LEU A 241 2.75 19.15 -6.56
CA LEU A 241 1.31 19.32 -6.73
C LEU A 241 0.85 20.47 -5.82
N ASN A 242 0.79 21.67 -6.38
CA ASN A 242 0.29 22.87 -5.70
C ASN A 242 -1.06 22.62 -5.01
N GLU A 243 -1.15 23.07 -3.75
CA GLU A 243 -2.33 23.32 -2.89
C GLU A 243 -3.38 22.21 -2.67
N GLU A 244 -3.53 21.20 -3.51
CA GLU A 244 -4.65 20.24 -3.43
C GLU A 244 -4.29 18.92 -2.71
N TYR A 245 -3.00 18.60 -2.59
CA TYR A 245 -2.50 17.49 -1.77
C TYR A 245 -2.34 17.83 -0.29
N LEU A 246 -2.79 19.03 0.10
CA LEU A 246 -3.00 19.41 1.48
C LEU A 246 -3.96 18.45 2.21
N MET A 247 -4.78 17.64 1.52
CA MET A 247 -5.65 16.65 2.17
C MET A 247 -4.86 15.69 3.08
N TYR A 248 -3.68 15.22 2.70
CA TYR A 248 -2.84 14.37 3.56
C TYR A 248 -2.04 15.16 4.62
N HIS A 249 -2.05 16.48 4.50
CA HIS A 249 -1.56 17.43 5.51
C HIS A 249 -2.71 17.99 6.38
N GLN A 250 -3.97 17.70 6.06
CA GLN A 250 -5.13 18.06 6.86
C GLN A 250 -5.45 16.85 7.76
N PRO A 251 -5.19 16.93 9.07
CA PRO A 251 -5.43 15.82 9.99
C PRO A 251 -6.88 15.31 9.98
N ASP A 252 -7.82 16.12 9.46
CA ASP A 252 -9.25 15.86 9.38
C ASP A 252 -9.65 15.00 8.17
N ALA A 253 -8.79 14.86 7.16
CA ALA A 253 -9.08 14.00 6.01
C ALA A 253 -8.86 12.53 6.38
N LYS A 254 -9.87 11.94 7.02
CA LYS A 254 -9.83 10.55 7.49
C LYS A 254 -10.19 9.58 6.36
N ILE A 255 -9.30 8.63 6.10
CA ILE A 255 -9.50 7.50 5.19
C ILE A 255 -9.96 6.32 6.03
N TYR A 256 -11.22 5.94 5.90
CA TYR A 256 -11.75 4.80 6.61
C TYR A 256 -11.28 3.48 6.01
N THR A 257 -10.67 2.62 6.83
CA THR A 257 -10.05 1.35 6.39
C THR A 257 -10.79 0.10 6.87
N GLY A 258 -11.78 0.25 7.76
CA GLY A 258 -12.47 -0.88 8.39
C GLY A 258 -11.64 -1.51 9.52
N ARG A 259 -11.76 -2.82 9.70
CA ARG A 259 -10.89 -3.62 10.58
C ARG A 259 -9.68 -4.12 9.77
N VAL A 260 -8.48 -4.02 10.34
CA VAL A 260 -7.22 -4.41 9.70
C VAL A 260 -6.40 -5.26 10.67
N LYS A 261 -6.07 -6.49 10.25
CA LYS A 261 -5.24 -7.41 11.05
C LYS A 261 -3.77 -7.01 11.01
N LYS A 262 -3.23 -6.73 9.81
CA LYS A 262 -1.83 -6.33 9.61
C LYS A 262 -1.74 -5.02 8.84
N LEU A 263 -1.11 -4.01 9.44
CA LEU A 263 -0.90 -2.71 8.80
C LEU A 263 0.60 -2.44 8.65
N LYS A 264 1.05 -2.25 7.42
CA LYS A 264 2.45 -2.05 7.06
C LYS A 264 2.61 -0.77 6.24
N LEU A 265 3.36 0.20 6.77
CA LEU A 265 3.71 1.43 6.06
C LEU A 265 5.23 1.56 5.97
N ILE A 266 5.74 1.67 4.74
CA ILE A 266 7.17 1.68 4.45
C ILE A 266 7.57 3.01 3.79
N ASP A 267 8.74 3.50 4.18
CA ASP A 267 9.35 4.75 3.74
C ASP A 267 8.42 5.94 3.98
N TYR A 268 8.10 6.74 2.97
CA TYR A 268 7.27 7.93 3.16
C TYR A 268 5.79 7.61 3.35
N ALA A 269 5.36 6.35 3.18
CA ALA A 269 3.99 5.94 3.46
C ALA A 269 3.63 6.11 4.94
N VAL A 270 4.62 6.08 5.85
CA VAL A 270 4.41 6.29 7.30
C VAL A 270 3.71 7.61 7.62
N PHE A 271 3.88 8.63 6.79
CA PHE A 271 3.24 9.94 6.95
C PHE A 271 1.72 9.92 6.75
N LEU A 272 1.19 8.84 6.17
CA LEU A 272 -0.24 8.63 6.00
C LEU A 272 -0.90 8.03 7.24
N LEU A 273 -0.12 7.51 8.20
CA LEU A 273 -0.65 6.90 9.41
C LEU A 273 -1.71 7.78 10.13
N PRO A 274 -1.53 9.10 10.32
CA PRO A 274 -2.52 9.96 10.98
C PRO A 274 -3.85 10.12 10.22
N THR A 275 -3.86 9.86 8.91
CA THR A 275 -5.06 9.99 8.07
C THR A 275 -5.86 8.70 8.04
N LEU A 276 -5.26 7.55 8.38
CA LEU A 276 -5.95 6.27 8.43
C LEU A 276 -6.87 6.20 9.65
N GLN A 277 -8.13 5.85 9.42
CA GLN A 277 -9.13 5.62 10.45
C GLN A 277 -9.58 4.16 10.42
N LEU A 278 -9.34 3.47 11.54
CA LEU A 278 -9.80 2.11 11.76
C LEU A 278 -11.18 2.08 12.39
N HIS A 279 -11.83 0.91 12.34
CA HIS A 279 -13.00 0.62 13.13
C HIS A 279 -12.69 0.73 14.64
N LYS A 280 -13.63 1.25 15.46
CA LYS A 280 -13.42 1.50 16.91
C LYS A 280 -13.07 0.24 17.71
N GLU A 281 -13.44 -0.93 17.19
CA GLU A 281 -13.21 -2.25 17.78
C GLU A 281 -12.17 -3.05 17.01
N ASN A 282 -11.21 -2.37 16.38
CA ASN A 282 -10.14 -3.04 15.66
C ASN A 282 -9.26 -3.87 16.62
N ASN A 283 -9.04 -5.13 16.26
CA ASN A 283 -8.11 -6.03 16.92
C ASN A 283 -6.97 -6.34 15.94
N MET A 284 -5.89 -5.56 16.03
CA MET A 284 -4.73 -5.65 15.14
C MET A 284 -3.72 -6.66 15.67
N GLU A 285 -3.30 -7.58 14.80
CA GLU A 285 -2.20 -8.51 15.06
C GLU A 285 -0.86 -7.76 14.99
N GLU A 286 -0.63 -6.99 13.92
CA GLU A 286 0.67 -6.37 13.65
C GLU A 286 0.53 -4.95 13.08
N LEU A 287 1.28 -4.02 13.67
CA LEU A 287 1.58 -2.70 13.11
C LEU A 287 3.08 -2.63 12.82
N TYR A 288 3.45 -2.53 11.54
CA TYR A 288 4.82 -2.36 11.11
C TYR A 288 5.00 -1.02 10.39
N LEU A 289 5.86 -0.17 10.95
CA LEU A 289 6.25 1.09 10.34
C LEU A 289 7.75 1.06 10.11
N SER A 290 8.21 1.38 8.90
CA SER A 290 9.64 1.50 8.60
C SER A 290 9.87 2.75 7.78
N ALA A 291 10.85 3.57 8.16
CA ALA A 291 11.25 4.73 7.37
C ALA A 291 12.77 4.66 7.16
N GLU A 292 13.18 3.96 6.10
CA GLU A 292 14.60 3.65 5.84
C GLU A 292 15.26 4.72 4.95
N GLY A 293 16.56 4.96 5.16
CA GLY A 293 17.42 5.57 4.15
C GLY A 293 17.87 7.01 4.38
N ARG A 294 19.08 7.29 3.86
CA ARG A 294 19.77 8.60 3.89
C ARG A 294 18.93 9.76 3.34
N SER A 295 18.03 9.50 2.39
CA SER A 295 17.11 10.51 1.83
C SER A 295 16.07 11.02 2.83
N PHE A 296 15.65 10.20 3.80
CA PHE A 296 14.81 10.68 4.90
C PHE A 296 15.60 11.64 5.80
N PHE A 297 16.90 11.37 6.00
CA PHE A 297 17.79 12.17 6.84
C PHE A 297 18.23 13.49 6.18
N ASP A 298 18.55 13.48 4.88
CA ASP A 298 18.96 14.68 4.14
C ASP A 298 17.84 15.73 4.06
N HIS A 299 16.60 15.31 4.32
CA HIS A 299 15.39 16.14 4.39
C HIS A 299 14.68 16.01 5.74
N ALA A 300 15.42 15.63 6.79
CA ALA A 300 14.86 15.43 8.12
C ALA A 300 14.13 16.69 8.61
N ASP A 301 14.58 17.88 8.25
CA ASP A 301 13.92 19.15 8.63
C ASP A 301 12.48 19.25 8.08
N ASP A 302 12.19 18.77 6.87
CA ASP A 302 10.84 18.78 6.30
C ASP A 302 9.95 17.74 6.99
N ALA A 303 10.51 16.54 7.23
CA ALA A 303 9.86 15.50 8.01
C ALA A 303 9.56 16.03 9.43
N TYR A 304 10.54 16.62 10.11
CA TYR A 304 10.40 17.21 11.44
C TYR A 304 9.39 18.36 11.46
N ARG A 305 9.35 19.23 10.46
CA ARG A 305 8.31 20.28 10.35
C ARG A 305 6.92 19.68 10.21
N PHE A 306 6.77 18.66 9.37
CA PHE A 306 5.53 17.89 9.28
C PHE A 306 5.16 17.29 10.64
N PHE A 307 6.11 16.66 11.34
CA PHE A 307 5.89 16.13 12.68
C PHE A 307 5.53 17.22 13.68
N GLU A 308 6.27 18.31 13.77
CA GLU A 308 5.99 19.43 14.68
C GLU A 308 4.58 19.97 14.46
N THR A 309 4.13 20.06 13.20
CA THR A 309 2.77 20.48 12.85
C THR A 309 1.72 19.51 13.42
N ILE A 310 1.90 18.19 13.26
CA ILE A 310 0.94 17.19 13.76
C ILE A 310 1.02 17.05 15.29
N VAL A 311 2.22 17.10 15.88
CA VAL A 311 2.46 16.97 17.33
C VAL A 311 1.86 18.15 18.08
N SER A 312 2.09 19.37 17.61
CA SER A 312 1.70 20.59 18.31
C SER A 312 0.18 20.69 18.47
N ASP A 313 -0.57 20.21 17.48
CA ASP A 313 -2.03 20.29 17.50
C ASP A 313 -2.72 19.09 18.17
N ARG A 314 -2.01 17.97 18.43
CA ARG A 314 -2.60 16.67 18.85
C ARG A 314 -3.78 16.16 17.99
N LYS A 315 -4.05 16.76 16.83
CA LYS A 315 -5.22 16.47 15.95
C LYS A 315 -5.06 15.23 15.06
N GLY A 316 -3.99 14.45 15.23
CA GLY A 316 -3.65 13.34 14.32
C GLY A 316 -3.26 12.03 15.01
N LEU A 317 -3.79 11.75 16.21
CA LEU A 317 -3.53 10.48 16.88
C LEU A 317 -4.08 9.31 16.07
N PHE A 318 -3.31 8.22 16.00
CA PHE A 318 -3.72 6.98 15.35
C PHE A 318 -4.29 6.02 16.39
N GLU A 319 -5.60 5.80 16.32
CA GLU A 319 -6.34 4.88 17.17
C GLU A 319 -6.22 3.45 16.62
N ALA A 320 -5.22 2.70 17.09
CA ALA A 320 -4.93 1.35 16.60
C ALA A 320 -5.94 0.29 17.10
N GLY A 321 -6.70 0.61 18.16
CA GLY A 321 -7.56 -0.35 18.87
C GLY A 321 -6.77 -1.25 19.82
N LYS A 322 -6.99 -2.57 19.77
CA LYS A 322 -6.08 -3.54 20.40
C LYS A 322 -4.94 -3.85 19.42
N LEU A 323 -3.71 -3.94 19.93
CA LEU A 323 -2.52 -4.24 19.12
C LEU A 323 -1.69 -5.30 19.81
N GLU A 324 -1.36 -6.39 19.11
CA GLU A 324 -0.49 -7.44 19.66
C GLU A 324 0.99 -7.15 19.47
N HIS A 325 1.39 -6.81 18.24
CA HIS A 325 2.79 -6.66 17.84
C HIS A 325 3.03 -5.28 17.20
N LEU A 326 3.97 -4.51 17.76
CA LEU A 326 4.42 -3.26 17.19
C LEU A 326 5.87 -3.39 16.74
N LYS A 327 6.13 -3.12 15.45
CA LYS A 327 7.47 -3.08 14.88
C LYS A 327 7.76 -1.71 14.29
N LEU A 328 8.86 -1.09 14.71
CA LEU A 328 9.29 0.23 14.25
C LEU A 328 10.71 0.15 13.70
N GLY A 329 10.88 0.43 12.42
CA GLY A 329 12.16 0.46 11.72
C GLY A 329 12.67 1.88 11.52
N CYS A 330 13.96 2.08 11.79
CA CYS A 330 14.71 3.28 11.45
C CYS A 330 14.05 4.55 12.03
N TYR A 331 13.73 5.55 11.19
CA TYR A 331 13.15 6.80 11.66
C TYR A 331 11.68 6.66 12.11
N ALA A 332 11.01 5.54 11.84
CA ALA A 332 9.60 5.35 12.20
C ALA A 332 9.34 5.36 13.72
N VAL A 333 10.38 5.21 14.55
CA VAL A 333 10.25 5.33 16.02
C VAL A 333 9.67 6.67 16.47
N ILE A 334 9.79 7.72 15.66
CA ILE A 334 9.20 9.05 15.93
C ILE A 334 7.67 9.04 15.91
N PHE A 335 7.03 8.00 15.36
CA PHE A 335 5.57 7.84 15.38
C PHE A 335 5.05 7.21 16.67
N LEU A 336 5.92 6.64 17.52
CA LEU A 336 5.52 6.03 18.78
C LEU A 336 4.61 6.93 19.67
N PRO A 337 4.85 8.26 19.80
CA PRO A 337 3.98 9.16 20.55
C PRO A 337 2.54 9.28 20.02
N PHE A 338 2.32 8.98 18.73
CA PHE A 338 1.04 9.18 18.04
C PHE A 338 0.11 7.97 18.13
N LEU A 339 0.64 6.85 18.60
CA LEU A 339 -0.12 5.61 18.70
C LEU A 339 -0.99 5.64 19.95
N ARG A 340 -2.26 5.30 19.78
CA ARG A 340 -3.23 5.12 20.86
C ARG A 340 -3.72 3.68 20.86
N LEU A 341 -3.54 3.02 22.00
CA LEU A 341 -3.99 1.66 22.24
C LEU A 341 -5.15 1.69 23.24
N LYS A 342 -6.25 1.02 22.90
CA LYS A 342 -7.43 0.91 23.77
C LYS A 342 -7.11 0.17 25.07
N GLU A 343 -6.36 -0.92 25.00
CA GLU A 343 -6.05 -1.78 26.16
C GLU A 343 -4.64 -1.54 26.74
N LYS A 344 -3.88 -0.57 26.21
CA LYS A 344 -2.51 -0.22 26.65
C LYS A 344 -1.63 -1.45 26.94
N PHE A 345 -1.83 -2.53 26.20
CA PHE A 345 -1.13 -3.81 26.36
C PHE A 345 -0.57 -4.23 25.01
N LEU A 346 0.65 -4.75 25.02
CA LEU A 346 1.39 -5.16 23.83
C LEU A 346 2.13 -6.49 24.11
N LYS A 347 1.94 -7.49 23.24
CA LYS A 347 2.69 -8.76 23.36
C LYS A 347 4.15 -8.58 22.99
N SER A 348 4.47 -7.76 21.99
CA SER A 348 5.87 -7.41 21.69
C SER A 348 6.05 -6.03 21.06
N LEU A 349 7.12 -5.36 21.49
CA LEU A 349 7.69 -4.17 20.83
C LEU A 349 9.03 -4.54 20.20
N GLU A 350 9.18 -4.34 18.90
CA GLU A 350 10.46 -4.48 18.19
C GLU A 350 10.85 -3.13 17.58
N ILE A 351 12.07 -2.67 17.86
CA ILE A 351 12.65 -1.46 17.26
C ILE A 351 13.96 -1.84 16.59
N VAL A 352 14.12 -1.49 15.32
CA VAL A 352 15.25 -1.92 14.49
C VAL A 352 15.89 -0.73 13.79
N GLY A 353 17.21 -0.67 13.72
CA GLY A 353 17.92 0.23 12.80
C GLY A 353 17.89 1.73 13.15
N VAL A 354 17.63 2.11 14.41
CA VAL A 354 17.56 3.53 14.78
C VAL A 354 18.95 4.15 14.87
N GLU A 355 19.20 5.19 14.08
CA GLU A 355 20.47 5.91 14.08
C GLU A 355 20.64 6.86 15.28
N GLU A 356 21.87 7.01 15.77
CA GLU A 356 22.22 7.93 16.86
C GLU A 356 21.82 9.38 16.54
N LYS A 357 21.96 9.80 15.28
CA LYS A 357 21.67 11.18 14.85
C LYS A 357 20.21 11.60 15.08
N LEU A 358 19.27 10.66 15.10
CA LEU A 358 17.88 10.92 15.47
C LEU A 358 17.78 11.39 16.94
N MET A 359 18.64 10.85 17.80
CA MET A 359 18.67 11.15 19.24
C MET A 359 19.65 12.28 19.60
N ALA A 360 20.72 12.42 18.84
CA ALA A 360 21.77 13.41 19.00
C ALA A 360 21.37 14.74 18.31
N GLY A 361 20.51 15.52 18.96
CA GLY A 361 20.15 16.87 18.50
C GLY A 361 21.36 17.78 18.36
N LYS A 362 22.00 17.81 17.19
CA LYS A 362 23.19 18.64 16.92
C LYS A 362 22.88 20.04 16.38
N ARG A 363 21.62 20.41 16.18
CA ARG A 363 21.21 21.79 15.87
C ARG A 363 19.83 22.07 16.41
N LYS A 364 19.71 22.79 17.53
CA LYS A 364 18.53 23.56 17.99
C LYS A 364 17.10 22.99 17.77
N SER A 365 16.89 21.72 17.44
CA SER A 365 15.60 21.08 17.44
C SER A 365 15.44 20.40 18.79
N MET A 366 14.65 21.05 19.65
CA MET A 366 14.14 20.48 20.90
C MET A 366 13.35 19.17 20.68
N ALA A 367 13.09 18.77 19.43
CA ALA A 367 12.20 17.70 19.03
C ALA A 367 12.58 16.33 19.62
N GLY A 368 13.81 15.83 19.47
CA GLY A 368 14.14 14.45 19.87
C GLY A 368 13.89 14.14 21.36
N LYS A 369 14.09 15.10 22.27
CA LYS A 369 13.74 14.94 23.69
C LYS A 369 12.27 15.30 23.97
N ALA A 370 11.77 16.41 23.41
CA ALA A 370 10.39 16.87 23.61
C ALA A 370 9.33 15.88 23.08
N LEU A 371 9.59 15.20 21.95
CA LEU A 371 8.69 14.25 21.31
C LEU A 371 8.31 13.10 22.26
N PHE A 372 9.24 12.65 23.10
CA PHE A 372 9.00 11.54 24.03
C PHE A 372 8.59 11.98 25.45
N HIS A 373 8.65 13.27 25.78
CA HIS A 373 8.28 13.79 27.12
C HIS A 373 6.78 13.72 27.41
N HIS A 374 5.92 13.61 26.40
CA HIS A 374 4.45 13.59 26.54
C HIS A 374 3.78 12.31 25.98
N CYS A 375 4.53 11.21 25.89
CA CYS A 375 4.06 9.94 25.32
C CYS A 375 3.16 9.12 26.27
N ASP A 376 1.98 8.71 25.78
CA ASP A 376 1.17 7.68 26.45
C ASP A 376 1.83 6.28 26.43
N PHE A 377 2.83 6.07 25.57
CA PHE A 377 3.63 4.84 25.54
C PHE A 377 4.16 4.43 26.92
N LEU A 378 4.48 5.40 27.78
CA LEU A 378 4.95 5.16 29.15
C LEU A 378 3.94 4.39 30.04
N SER A 379 2.68 4.29 29.60
CA SER A 379 1.62 3.56 30.29
C SER A 379 1.35 2.16 29.72
N TRP A 380 2.08 1.74 28.68
CA TRP A 380 1.85 0.45 28.07
C TRP A 380 2.49 -0.70 28.85
N LYS A 381 1.75 -1.80 28.99
CA LYS A 381 2.23 -3.07 29.50
C LYS A 381 2.75 -3.91 28.34
N THR A 382 4.08 -4.04 28.25
CA THR A 382 4.76 -4.76 27.17
C THR A 382 5.41 -6.02 27.70
N ARG A 383 5.11 -7.20 27.14
CA ARG A 383 5.71 -8.48 27.60
C ARG A 383 7.12 -8.71 27.07
N ARG A 384 7.34 -8.44 25.79
CA ARG A 384 8.61 -8.68 25.09
C ARG A 384 9.08 -7.42 24.40
N MET A 385 10.34 -7.06 24.58
CA MET A 385 10.93 -5.91 23.93
C MET A 385 12.24 -6.29 23.27
N LYS A 386 12.41 -5.93 22.00
CA LYS A 386 13.62 -6.19 21.23
C LYS A 386 14.10 -4.91 20.58
N LEU A 387 15.35 -4.56 20.84
CA LEU A 387 16.06 -3.44 20.22
C LEU A 387 17.22 -4.02 19.42
N GLU A 388 17.20 -3.85 18.11
CA GLU A 388 18.21 -4.42 17.22
C GLU A 388 18.85 -3.35 16.34
N ASN A 389 20.18 -3.39 16.23
CA ASN A 389 20.97 -2.48 15.41
C ASN A 389 20.56 -1.01 15.59
N SER A 390 20.15 -0.64 16.81
CA SER A 390 19.61 0.66 17.16
C SER A 390 20.49 1.32 18.20
N THR A 391 20.50 2.65 18.22
CA THR A 391 21.26 3.40 19.21
C THR A 391 20.79 3.11 20.63
N ILE A 392 21.72 2.89 21.54
CA ILE A 392 21.45 2.67 22.97
C ILE A 392 20.77 3.88 23.61
N GLU A 393 20.87 5.07 23.00
CA GLU A 393 20.18 6.29 23.45
C GLU A 393 18.65 6.14 23.53
N LEU A 394 18.05 5.20 22.78
CA LEU A 394 16.62 4.88 22.90
C LEU A 394 16.21 4.40 24.30
N LEU A 395 17.12 3.80 25.06
CA LEU A 395 16.85 3.38 26.44
C LEU A 395 16.50 4.55 27.37
N ARG A 396 16.83 5.80 26.98
CA ARG A 396 16.43 6.99 27.72
C ARG A 396 14.93 7.26 27.65
N VAL A 397 14.31 6.89 26.53
CA VAL A 397 12.91 7.21 26.21
C VAL A 397 12.00 6.00 26.35
N LEU A 398 12.52 4.80 26.10
CA LEU A 398 11.76 3.56 26.23
C LEU A 398 11.65 3.18 27.71
N ARG A 399 10.45 3.32 28.27
CA ARG A 399 10.12 2.84 29.61
C ARG A 399 8.88 1.98 29.54
N THR A 400 8.86 0.91 30.32
CA THR A 400 7.65 0.13 30.55
C THR A 400 6.89 0.67 31.75
N GLU A 401 5.59 0.40 31.80
CA GLU A 401 4.78 0.69 32.98
C GLU A 401 5.38 -0.04 34.22
N LYS A 402 5.40 0.61 35.39
CA LYS A 402 6.15 0.14 36.58
C LYS A 402 5.68 -1.22 37.11
N SER A 403 4.39 -1.54 36.96
CA SER A 403 3.84 -2.84 37.37
C SER A 403 4.18 -3.97 36.38
N CYS A 404 4.71 -3.63 35.20
CA CYS A 404 5.03 -4.59 34.16
C CYS A 404 6.23 -5.46 34.55
N VAL A 405 6.09 -6.76 34.32
CA VAL A 405 7.18 -7.73 34.36
C VAL A 405 7.47 -8.14 32.93
N LEU A 406 8.65 -7.76 32.44
CA LEU A 406 9.13 -8.18 31.13
C LEU A 406 9.42 -9.70 31.15
N GLU A 407 8.83 -10.41 30.20
CA GLU A 407 9.16 -11.81 29.93
C GLU A 407 10.50 -11.91 29.20
N GLN A 408 10.74 -10.97 28.28
CA GLN A 408 11.96 -10.94 27.49
C GLN A 408 12.37 -9.50 27.14
N PHE A 409 13.65 -9.19 27.30
CA PHE A 409 14.30 -8.00 26.79
C PHE A 409 15.54 -8.41 26.00
N VAL A 410 15.60 -8.04 24.72
CA VAL A 410 16.72 -8.32 23.84
C VAL A 410 17.31 -7.00 23.35
N LEU A 411 18.61 -6.80 23.54
CA LEU A 411 19.35 -5.67 22.98
C LEU A 411 20.52 -6.19 22.13
N ILE A 412 20.45 -5.96 20.83
CA ILE A 412 21.54 -6.21 19.89
C ILE A 412 22.05 -4.84 19.46
N PRO A 413 23.14 -4.32 20.06
CA PRO A 413 23.63 -2.98 19.74
C PRO A 413 24.21 -2.94 18.33
N ARG A 414 24.32 -1.73 17.80
CA ARG A 414 25.05 -1.46 16.56
C ARG A 414 26.51 -1.90 16.69
N LYS A 415 27.14 -2.26 15.56
CA LYS A 415 28.55 -2.72 15.55
C LYS A 415 29.50 -1.72 16.20
N GLU A 416 29.28 -0.43 15.96
CA GLU A 416 30.09 0.66 16.51
C GLU A 416 29.87 0.84 18.02
N GLU A 417 28.69 0.48 18.52
CA GLU A 417 28.28 0.66 19.91
C GLU A 417 28.62 -0.55 20.81
N LYS A 418 29.17 -1.64 20.23
CA LYS A 418 29.54 -2.86 20.99
C LYS A 418 30.59 -2.61 22.08
N ASN A 419 31.44 -1.60 21.90
CA ASN A 419 32.58 -1.32 22.78
C ASN A 419 32.48 0.03 23.52
N ILE A 420 31.27 0.57 23.71
CA ILE A 420 31.09 1.87 24.39
C ILE A 420 31.56 1.79 25.84
N LYS A 421 32.43 2.75 26.24
CA LYS A 421 32.89 2.94 27.62
C LYS A 421 31.77 3.55 28.47
N GLN A 422 31.64 3.11 29.73
CA GLN A 422 30.64 3.60 30.70
C GLN A 422 30.56 5.14 30.81
N SER A 423 31.66 5.85 30.53
CA SER A 423 31.76 7.31 30.60
C SER A 423 30.85 8.08 29.61
N PHE A 424 30.26 7.41 28.61
CA PHE A 424 29.37 8.04 27.64
C PHE A 424 27.89 8.10 28.08
N PHE A 425 27.51 7.40 29.15
CA PHE A 425 26.11 7.31 29.58
C PHE A 425 25.80 8.37 30.65
N TYR A 426 25.02 9.40 30.26
CA TYR A 426 24.40 10.33 31.21
C TYR A 426 22.90 10.46 30.88
N PRO A 427 21.98 9.97 31.73
CA PRO A 427 22.20 9.47 33.10
C PRO A 427 22.96 8.14 33.14
N LYS A 428 23.64 7.88 34.27
CA LYS A 428 24.52 6.71 34.48
C LYS A 428 23.83 5.34 34.34
N TYR A 429 22.49 5.28 34.39
CA TYR A 429 21.73 4.04 34.33
C TYR A 429 20.38 4.21 33.62
N PHE A 430 19.95 3.16 32.91
CA PHE A 430 18.63 3.05 32.30
C PHE A 430 17.77 2.06 33.09
N ASP A 431 16.60 2.51 33.54
CA ASP A 431 15.69 1.67 34.32
C ASP A 431 14.77 0.85 33.41
N LEU A 432 15.00 -0.46 33.41
CA LEU A 432 14.21 -1.45 32.67
C LEU A 432 13.05 -2.01 33.52
N GLY A 433 13.01 -1.71 34.83
CA GLY A 433 11.98 -2.21 35.73
C GLY A 433 12.17 -3.69 36.11
N ARG A 434 11.09 -4.48 36.06
CA ARG A 434 11.09 -5.88 36.51
C ARG A 434 11.18 -6.82 35.31
N ILE A 435 12.03 -7.84 35.40
CA ILE A 435 12.25 -8.80 34.31
C ILE A 435 12.42 -10.22 34.84
N ARG A 436 11.91 -11.22 34.11
CA ARG A 436 12.08 -12.64 34.47
C ARG A 436 13.56 -13.04 34.47
N GLN A 437 13.94 -13.93 35.38
CA GLN A 437 15.33 -14.38 35.59
C GLN A 437 16.07 -14.83 34.30
N ASN A 438 15.36 -15.40 33.33
CA ASN A 438 15.92 -15.85 32.04
C ASN A 438 15.46 -14.98 30.84
N GLY A 439 14.98 -13.77 31.11
CA GLY A 439 14.41 -12.87 30.12
C GLY A 439 15.40 -11.83 29.57
N LEU A 440 16.56 -11.63 30.20
CA LEU A 440 17.49 -10.56 29.85
C LEU A 440 18.59 -11.03 28.90
N TYR A 441 18.57 -10.55 27.65
CA TYR A 441 19.57 -10.86 26.61
C TYR A 441 20.23 -9.56 26.14
N VAL A 442 21.32 -9.18 26.81
CA VAL A 442 22.06 -7.94 26.53
C VAL A 442 23.56 -8.20 26.61
N PRO A 443 24.40 -7.45 25.86
CA PRO A 443 25.85 -7.48 26.02
C PRO A 443 26.28 -7.11 27.45
N GLU A 444 27.31 -7.78 27.97
CA GLU A 444 27.77 -7.60 29.37
C GLU A 444 28.22 -6.15 29.68
N ASN A 445 28.84 -5.46 28.72
CA ASN A 445 29.20 -4.05 28.89
C ASN A 445 27.97 -3.15 29.10
N ILE A 446 26.85 -3.46 28.43
CA ILE A 446 25.59 -2.71 28.57
C ILE A 446 24.82 -3.12 29.83
N LYS A 447 24.92 -4.38 30.24
CA LYS A 447 24.29 -4.89 31.47
C LYS A 447 24.66 -4.05 32.71
N SER A 448 25.90 -3.53 32.74
CA SER A 448 26.40 -2.68 33.82
C SER A 448 25.69 -1.32 33.95
N VAL A 449 25.09 -0.82 32.86
CA VAL A 449 24.36 0.46 32.81
C VAL A 449 22.84 0.29 32.84
N LEU A 450 22.33 -0.93 33.00
CA LEU A 450 20.90 -1.20 33.20
C LEU A 450 20.59 -1.32 34.70
N ARG A 451 19.45 -0.77 35.10
CA ARG A 451 18.82 -1.01 36.41
C ARG A 451 17.60 -1.87 36.18
N TYR A 452 17.53 -3.01 36.85
CA TYR A 452 16.40 -3.93 36.77
C TYR A 452 16.27 -4.77 38.04
N THR A 453 15.10 -5.37 38.25
CA THR A 453 14.83 -6.35 39.31
C THR A 453 14.50 -7.68 38.66
N LEU A 454 15.23 -8.74 39.04
CA LEU A 454 14.93 -10.09 38.60
C LEU A 454 13.77 -10.68 39.39
N VAL A 455 12.81 -11.25 38.68
CA VAL A 455 11.66 -11.93 39.30
C VAL A 455 11.57 -13.39 38.84
N ASP A 456 11.04 -14.24 39.71
CA ASP A 456 10.82 -15.65 39.44
C ASP A 456 9.58 -15.89 38.57
N LYS A 457 9.17 -17.16 38.40
CA LYS A 457 8.00 -17.52 37.60
C LYS A 457 6.68 -17.02 38.19
N GLU A 458 6.62 -16.83 39.51
CA GLU A 458 5.47 -16.33 40.26
C GLU A 458 5.44 -14.78 40.34
N GLY A 459 6.47 -14.12 39.80
CA GLY A 459 6.60 -12.67 39.84
C GLY A 459 7.06 -12.14 41.20
N LYS A 460 7.62 -12.99 42.06
CA LYS A 460 8.27 -12.59 43.31
C LYS A 460 9.71 -12.19 43.04
N ASP A 461 10.19 -11.20 43.78
CA ASP A 461 11.56 -10.72 43.65
C ASP A 461 12.52 -11.84 44.06
N VAL A 462 13.43 -12.20 43.16
CA VAL A 462 14.53 -13.09 43.50
C VAL A 462 15.55 -12.25 44.26
N VAL A 463 16.06 -12.75 45.41
CA VAL A 463 16.88 -12.01 46.38
C VAL A 463 18.18 -11.39 45.80
N GLU A 464 18.46 -11.57 44.51
CA GLU A 464 19.43 -10.77 43.77
C GLU A 464 18.83 -9.43 43.28
N LYS A 465 18.71 -8.43 44.17
CA LYS A 465 18.86 -7.03 43.71
C LYS A 465 20.30 -6.89 43.23
N LYS A 466 20.59 -7.24 41.97
CA LYS A 466 21.84 -6.84 41.31
C LYS A 466 21.77 -5.32 41.08
N LYS A 467 21.99 -4.56 42.15
CA LYS A 467 22.74 -3.31 42.03
C LYS A 467 24.09 -3.75 41.47
N SER A 468 24.47 -3.28 40.29
CA SER A 468 25.87 -3.32 39.90
C SER A 468 26.65 -2.58 40.99
N ASN A 469 27.27 -3.32 41.92
CA ASN A 469 28.19 -2.81 42.94
C ASN A 469 29.29 -1.99 42.20
N ASN A 470 29.75 -0.81 42.60
CA ASN A 470 30.08 -0.36 43.97
C ASN A 470 30.40 1.17 44.00
N PHE A 471 30.14 1.82 45.16
CA PHE A 471 30.69 3.08 45.70
C PHE A 471 30.37 4.42 44.99
N LEU A 472 30.02 5.55 45.63
CA LEU A 472 29.98 6.01 47.03
C LEU A 472 28.79 6.97 47.19
N CYS A 473 28.09 6.89 48.32
CA CYS A 473 27.40 8.04 48.87
C CYS A 473 28.47 9.11 49.17
N PHE A 474 28.33 10.31 48.62
CA PHE A 474 28.84 11.50 49.29
C PHE A 474 27.63 12.23 49.87
N PRO A 475 27.64 12.56 51.17
CA PRO A 475 26.53 13.25 51.80
C PRO A 475 26.50 14.73 51.38
N ASN A 476 25.27 15.21 51.29
CA ASN A 476 24.76 16.59 51.15
C ASN A 476 24.97 17.30 49.81
#